data_AF-A0A4R9G597-F1
#
_entry.id   AF-A0A4R9G597-F1
#
_cell.length_a   1.000
_cell.length_b   1.000
_cell.length_c   1.000
_cell.angle_alpha   90.00
_cell.angle_beta   90.00
_cell.angle_gamma   90.00
#
_symmetry.space_group_name_H-M   'P 1'
#
loop_
_entity.id
_entity.type
_entity.pdbx_description
1 polymer ?
#
loop_
_entity_poly.entity_id
_entity_poly.type
_entity_poly.pdbx_seq_one_letter_code
_entity_poly.pdbx_strand_id
1 'polypeptide(L)'
;MQWVSLFSAIFVLYLGIHVFRMVPKKPVQKYFLLLCICFSLWGFLFSFRGLLPLELKNLALNITVIPVLFAPYLFYRIVWFITEKEGEPKTSLYVSSAIVLYLVGAALSSKMGVLTNPETFEAKGFLNYHLANAYCVLFSLRSMILLSKSSYEGSGMVKVRSALLLAGCLLGIWISIGFVYILPFFGLNKSYLASTGSVIFALSWSVAIIHFDAFQVRERVLEGSGIPILKRITLGLVMQVYRILDPIGYNLNLQMSHEKFISDLLDHSNYLLSIPGSRKSERTKILRSRFKRYIR
;
A
#
# COMPACT_ATOMS: atom_id res chain seq x y z
N MET A 1 -9.08 22.86 -11.86
CA MET A 1 -8.60 21.54 -12.35
C MET A 1 -7.55 20.87 -11.44
N GLN A 2 -6.70 21.62 -10.72
CA GLN A 2 -5.68 21.07 -9.79
C GLN A 2 -6.24 20.42 -8.50
N TRP A 3 -7.53 20.60 -8.22
CA TRP A 3 -8.18 20.07 -7.01
C TRP A 3 -8.13 18.55 -6.91
N VAL A 4 -8.25 17.82 -8.02
CA VAL A 4 -8.21 16.33 -7.99
C VAL A 4 -6.84 15.82 -7.53
N SER A 5 -5.75 16.41 -8.04
CA SER A 5 -4.40 16.09 -7.60
C SER A 5 -4.17 16.46 -6.13
N LEU A 6 -4.72 17.60 -5.69
CA LEU A 6 -4.64 18.03 -4.30
C LEU A 6 -5.39 17.07 -3.34
N PHE A 7 -6.64 16.73 -3.65
CA PHE A 7 -7.41 15.76 -2.86
C PHE A 7 -6.76 14.38 -2.87
N SER A 8 -6.22 13.95 -4.02
CA SER A 8 -5.48 12.70 -4.12
C SER A 8 -4.24 12.69 -3.21
N ALA A 9 -3.46 13.78 -3.21
CA ALA A 9 -2.30 13.94 -2.32
C ALA A 9 -2.70 13.89 -0.83
N ILE A 10 -3.73 14.65 -0.43
CA ILE A 10 -4.23 14.63 0.96
C ILE A 10 -4.70 13.23 1.35
N PHE A 11 -5.44 12.56 0.47
CA PHE A 11 -5.98 11.23 0.73
C PHE A 11 -4.88 10.16 0.83
N VAL A 12 -3.89 10.19 -0.07
CA VAL A 12 -2.73 9.29 -0.03
C VAL A 12 -1.94 9.51 1.26
N LEU A 13 -1.73 10.76 1.69
CA LEU A 13 -1.08 11.06 2.97
C LEU A 13 -1.89 10.51 4.16
N TYR A 14 -3.20 10.74 4.16
CA TYR A 14 -4.10 10.22 5.18
C TYR A 14 -3.99 8.69 5.31
N LEU A 15 -4.02 7.96 4.19
CA LEU A 15 -3.84 6.51 4.18
C LEU A 15 -2.49 6.09 4.76
N GLY A 16 -1.40 6.74 4.37
CA GLY A 16 -0.07 6.48 4.92
C GLY A 16 -0.03 6.64 6.43
N ILE A 17 -0.58 7.74 6.96
CA ILE A 17 -0.66 8.02 8.41
C ILE A 17 -1.54 6.98 9.11
N HIS A 18 -2.68 6.64 8.51
CA HIS A 18 -3.62 5.69 9.06
C HIS A 18 -3.01 4.29 9.20
N VAL A 19 -2.37 3.78 8.13
CA VAL A 19 -1.64 2.50 8.14
C VAL A 19 -0.50 2.53 9.14
N PHE A 20 0.26 3.62 9.20
CA PHE A 20 1.37 3.76 10.14
C PHE A 20 0.91 3.67 11.60
N ARG A 21 -0.22 4.26 11.97
CA ARG A 21 -0.73 4.24 13.35
C ARG A 21 -1.23 2.86 13.81
N MET A 22 -1.36 1.88 12.92
CA MET A 22 -1.88 0.57 13.29
C MET A 22 -0.91 -0.26 14.13
N VAL A 23 -1.48 -1.02 15.07
CA VAL A 23 -0.78 -1.97 15.93
C VAL A 23 -1.14 -3.41 15.50
N PRO A 24 -0.19 -4.37 15.57
CA PRO A 24 1.23 -4.21 15.90
C PRO A 24 2.02 -3.48 14.80
N LYS A 25 3.11 -2.78 15.21
CA LYS A 25 3.97 -2.04 14.29
C LYS A 25 4.83 -3.01 13.47
N LYS A 26 4.88 -2.80 12.16
CA LYS A 26 5.73 -3.56 11.23
C LYS A 26 6.62 -2.60 10.43
N PRO A 27 7.87 -2.97 10.10
CA PRO A 27 8.77 -2.10 9.34
C PRO A 27 8.18 -1.58 8.03
N VAL A 28 7.43 -2.43 7.31
CA VAL A 28 6.74 -2.09 6.05
C VAL A 28 5.85 -0.84 6.17
N GLN A 29 5.22 -0.61 7.33
CA GLN A 29 4.34 0.54 7.55
C GLN A 29 5.10 1.87 7.51
N LYS A 30 6.35 1.89 7.99
CA LYS A 30 7.21 3.08 7.93
C LYS A 30 7.56 3.42 6.48
N TYR A 31 7.97 2.43 5.70
CA TYR A 31 8.32 2.64 4.28
C TYR A 31 7.10 3.05 3.45
N PHE A 32 5.93 2.47 3.76
CA PHE A 32 4.67 2.89 3.13
C PHE A 32 4.31 4.33 3.46
N LEU A 33 4.42 4.76 4.72
CA LEU A 33 4.21 6.17 5.09
C LEU A 33 5.18 7.09 4.33
N LEU A 34 6.46 6.75 4.27
CA LEU A 34 7.45 7.54 3.52
C LEU A 34 7.09 7.64 2.04
N LEU A 35 6.62 6.54 1.43
CA LEU A 35 6.18 6.55 0.04
C LEU A 35 4.95 7.43 -0.16
N CYS A 36 3.97 7.36 0.74
CA CYS A 36 2.80 8.23 0.73
C CYS A 36 3.20 9.71 0.87
N ILE A 37 4.17 10.03 1.72
CA ILE A 37 4.73 11.39 1.85
C ILE A 37 5.36 11.83 0.53
N CYS A 38 6.17 10.99 -0.12
CA CYS A 38 6.77 11.29 -1.42
C CYS A 38 5.70 11.62 -2.48
N PHE A 39 4.68 10.78 -2.63
CA PHE A 39 3.60 11.04 -3.60
C PHE A 39 2.77 12.27 -3.26
N SER A 40 2.55 12.52 -1.97
CA SER A 40 1.76 13.68 -1.52
C SER A 40 2.53 14.98 -1.75
N LEU A 41 3.84 15.01 -1.41
CA LEU A 41 4.72 16.14 -1.69
C LEU A 41 4.81 16.41 -3.19
N TRP A 42 4.96 15.38 -4.02
CA TRP A 42 4.91 15.53 -5.46
C TRP A 42 3.58 16.14 -5.93
N GLY A 43 2.45 15.62 -5.44
CA GLY A 43 1.12 16.12 -5.77
C GLY A 43 0.90 17.57 -5.33
N PHE A 44 1.41 17.96 -4.15
CA PHE A 44 1.37 19.34 -3.67
C PHE A 44 2.22 20.27 -4.53
N LEU A 45 3.47 19.91 -4.81
CA LEU A 45 4.34 20.71 -5.70
C LEU A 45 3.71 20.87 -7.08
N PHE A 46 3.14 19.79 -7.62
CA PHE A 46 2.46 19.82 -8.91
C PHE A 46 1.21 20.72 -8.91
N SER A 47 0.43 20.70 -7.83
CA SER A 47 -0.77 21.54 -7.70
C SER A 47 -0.44 23.02 -7.48
N PHE A 48 0.59 23.34 -6.70
CA PHE A 48 0.89 24.73 -6.33
C PHE A 48 1.90 25.43 -7.23
N ARG A 49 2.61 24.72 -8.12
CA ARG A 49 3.62 25.32 -9.02
C ARG A 49 3.09 26.49 -9.86
N GLY A 50 1.79 26.49 -10.19
CA GLY A 50 1.16 27.54 -10.98
C GLY A 50 1.04 28.89 -10.27
N LEU A 51 1.11 28.90 -8.94
CA LEU A 51 1.04 30.11 -8.11
C LEU A 51 2.39 30.84 -8.01
N LEU A 52 3.47 30.22 -8.48
CA LEU A 52 4.81 30.78 -8.38
C LEU A 52 5.03 31.87 -9.42
N PRO A 53 5.81 32.92 -9.06
CA PRO A 53 6.19 33.97 -9.99
C PRO A 53 7.07 33.40 -11.10
N LEU A 54 7.10 34.08 -12.25
CA LEU A 54 7.67 33.57 -13.50
C LEU A 54 9.13 33.11 -13.34
N GLU A 55 9.92 33.84 -12.54
CA GLU A 55 11.32 33.57 -12.29
C GLU A 55 11.54 32.23 -11.57
N LEU A 56 10.59 31.80 -10.73
CA LEU A 56 10.67 30.57 -9.95
C LEU A 56 10.04 29.36 -10.66
N LYS A 57 9.26 29.56 -11.73
CA LYS A 57 8.54 28.45 -12.39
C LYS A 57 9.49 27.40 -12.96
N ASN A 58 10.64 27.81 -13.52
CA ASN A 58 11.61 26.85 -14.05
C ASN A 58 12.28 26.04 -12.94
N LEU A 59 12.63 26.68 -11.82
CA LEU A 59 13.14 25.98 -10.65
C LEU A 59 12.09 25.01 -10.08
N ALA A 60 10.82 25.44 -10.02
CA ALA A 60 9.71 24.63 -9.54
C ALA A 60 9.51 23.37 -10.39
N LEU A 61 9.59 23.48 -11.72
CA LEU A 61 9.57 22.32 -12.62
C LEU A 61 10.63 21.28 -12.21
N ASN A 62 11.85 21.72 -11.97
CA ASN A 62 12.98 20.84 -11.65
C ASN A 62 12.84 20.22 -10.25
N ILE A 63 12.48 21.02 -9.24
CA ILE A 63 12.30 20.56 -7.84
C ILE A 63 11.11 19.61 -7.70
N THR A 64 10.07 19.76 -8.53
CA THR A 64 8.87 18.89 -8.48
C THR A 64 9.24 17.41 -8.65
N VAL A 65 10.35 17.07 -9.31
CA VAL A 65 10.78 15.67 -9.51
C VAL A 65 11.34 15.04 -8.24
N ILE A 66 11.90 15.84 -7.31
CA ILE A 66 12.66 15.36 -6.15
C ILE A 66 11.89 14.34 -5.30
N PRO A 67 10.64 14.57 -4.88
CA PRO A 67 9.94 13.61 -4.02
C PRO A 67 9.79 12.23 -4.67
N VAL A 68 9.61 12.17 -5.99
CA VAL A 68 9.40 10.92 -6.73
C VAL A 68 10.70 10.12 -6.87
N LEU A 69 11.87 10.75 -6.82
CA LEU A 69 13.16 10.04 -6.88
C LEU A 69 13.35 9.03 -5.73
N PHE A 70 12.70 9.25 -4.59
CA PHE A 70 12.77 8.31 -3.46
C PHE A 70 11.78 7.14 -3.60
N ALA A 71 10.73 7.29 -4.39
CA ALA A 71 9.64 6.32 -4.50
C ALA A 71 10.08 4.92 -4.96
N PRO A 72 10.97 4.73 -5.95
CA PRO A 72 11.33 3.40 -6.44
C PRO A 72 12.03 2.54 -5.39
N TYR A 73 12.91 3.14 -4.58
CA TYR A 73 13.58 2.42 -3.49
C TYR A 73 12.66 2.14 -2.32
N LEU A 74 11.80 3.09 -1.95
CA LEU A 74 10.79 2.88 -0.91
C LEU A 74 9.82 1.75 -1.31
N PHE A 75 9.39 1.73 -2.58
CA PHE A 75 8.62 0.64 -3.14
C PHE A 75 9.38 -0.70 -3.04
N TYR A 76 10.62 -0.73 -3.49
CA TYR A 76 11.45 -1.93 -3.38
C TYR A 76 11.55 -2.44 -1.93
N ARG A 77 11.71 -1.55 -0.94
CA ARG A 77 11.73 -1.92 0.48
C ARG A 77 10.38 -2.47 0.95
N ILE A 78 9.26 -1.90 0.53
CA ILE A 78 7.93 -2.45 0.84
C ILE A 78 7.80 -3.88 0.30
N VAL A 79 8.16 -4.10 -0.96
CA VAL A 79 8.13 -5.43 -1.59
C VAL A 79 9.04 -6.40 -0.86
N TRP A 80 10.26 -5.97 -0.50
CA TRP A 80 11.20 -6.79 0.24
C TRP A 80 10.62 -7.32 1.56
N PHE A 81 9.94 -6.46 2.34
CA PHE A 81 9.30 -6.87 3.58
C PHE A 81 8.03 -7.72 3.37
N ILE A 82 7.24 -7.44 2.34
CA ILE A 82 6.01 -8.21 2.04
C ILE A 82 6.34 -9.62 1.56
N THR A 83 7.40 -9.76 0.79
CA THR A 83 7.88 -11.04 0.26
C THR A 83 8.76 -11.82 1.25
N GLU A 84 8.89 -11.32 2.49
CA GLU A 84 9.60 -11.95 3.60
C GLU A 84 11.03 -12.40 3.25
N LYS A 85 11.72 -11.60 2.43
CA LYS A 85 13.11 -11.86 2.08
C LYS A 85 14.03 -11.60 3.26
N GLU A 86 14.93 -12.55 3.50
CA GLU A 86 15.94 -12.46 4.57
C GLU A 86 17.07 -11.47 4.24
N GLY A 87 17.59 -10.82 5.27
CA GLY A 87 18.68 -9.86 5.16
C GLY A 87 18.26 -8.47 4.65
N GLU A 88 19.10 -7.47 4.89
CA GLU A 88 18.89 -6.13 4.35
C GLU A 88 19.58 -5.99 2.98
N PRO A 89 18.89 -5.50 1.93
CA PRO A 89 19.49 -5.34 0.60
C PRO A 89 20.38 -4.10 0.53
N LYS A 90 21.52 -4.13 1.24
CA LYS A 90 22.47 -3.01 1.39
C LYS A 90 22.98 -2.50 0.04
N THR A 91 23.28 -3.39 -0.91
CA THR A 91 23.72 -3.00 -2.26
C THR A 91 22.67 -2.13 -2.97
N SER A 92 21.39 -2.53 -2.91
CA SER A 92 20.30 -1.75 -3.50
C SER A 92 20.14 -0.39 -2.82
N LEU A 93 20.40 -0.30 -1.51
CA LEU A 93 20.40 0.97 -0.78
C LEU A 93 21.51 1.90 -1.26
N TYR A 94 22.75 1.43 -1.33
CA TYR A 94 23.90 2.26 -1.73
C TYR A 94 23.76 2.72 -3.19
N VAL A 95 23.39 1.82 -4.10
CA VAL A 95 23.18 2.15 -5.51
C VAL A 95 22.05 3.18 -5.67
N SER A 96 20.91 2.95 -5.01
CA SER A 96 19.80 3.91 -5.05
C SER A 96 20.20 5.26 -4.45
N SER A 97 20.89 5.27 -3.32
CA SER A 97 21.31 6.50 -2.64
C SER A 97 22.26 7.32 -3.50
N ALA A 98 23.23 6.69 -4.17
CA ALA A 98 24.15 7.36 -5.08
C ALA A 98 23.42 7.99 -6.27
N ILE A 99 22.51 7.24 -6.91
CA ILE A 99 21.70 7.74 -8.04
C ILE A 99 20.80 8.90 -7.60
N VAL A 100 20.09 8.74 -6.48
CA VAL A 100 19.19 9.78 -5.95
C VAL A 100 19.97 11.03 -5.57
N LEU A 101 21.13 10.91 -4.92
CA LEU A 101 21.95 12.06 -4.55
C LEU A 101 22.39 12.85 -5.79
N TYR A 102 22.86 12.16 -6.83
CA TYR A 102 23.21 12.78 -8.11
C TYR A 102 22.01 13.52 -8.73
N LEU A 103 20.86 12.85 -8.84
CA LEU A 103 19.66 13.40 -9.47
C LEU A 103 19.05 14.56 -8.67
N VAL A 104 19.13 14.53 -7.34
CA VAL A 104 18.72 15.65 -6.48
C VAL A 104 19.64 16.84 -6.72
N GLY A 105 20.96 16.64 -6.78
CA GLY A 105 21.92 17.69 -7.13
C GLY A 105 21.63 18.31 -8.52
N ALA A 106 21.30 17.47 -9.51
CA ALA A 106 20.89 17.93 -10.83
C ALA A 106 19.58 18.73 -10.80
N ALA A 107 18.58 18.30 -10.03
CA ALA A 107 17.31 18.99 -9.85
C ALA A 107 17.48 20.37 -9.19
N LEU A 108 18.25 20.45 -8.11
CA LEU A 108 18.54 21.72 -7.43
C LEU A 108 19.32 22.69 -8.33
N SER A 109 20.15 22.16 -9.22
CA SER A 109 20.89 22.95 -10.21
C SER A 109 20.07 23.29 -11.47
N SER A 110 18.77 23.00 -11.50
CA SER A 110 17.88 23.18 -12.66
C SER A 110 18.35 22.47 -13.95
N LYS A 111 19.01 21.31 -13.80
CA LYS A 111 19.53 20.49 -14.91
C LYS A 111 18.63 19.31 -15.29
N MET A 112 17.36 19.30 -14.87
CA MET A 112 16.39 18.28 -15.26
C MET A 112 15.66 18.67 -16.54
N GLY A 113 15.36 19.96 -16.72
CA GLY A 113 14.72 20.45 -17.93
C GLY A 113 14.46 21.94 -17.88
N VAL A 114 13.92 22.46 -18.97
CA VAL A 114 13.59 23.87 -19.13
C VAL A 114 12.15 24.03 -19.60
N LEU A 115 11.45 25.02 -19.06
CA LEU A 115 10.12 25.40 -19.55
C LEU A 115 10.22 26.00 -20.95
N THR A 116 9.41 25.50 -21.87
CA THR A 116 9.19 26.08 -23.20
C THR A 116 8.00 27.03 -23.20
N ASN A 117 6.98 26.75 -22.38
CA ASN A 117 5.86 27.65 -22.12
C ASN A 117 5.55 27.71 -20.60
N PRO A 118 5.83 28.84 -19.93
CA PRO A 118 5.60 28.98 -18.48
C PRO A 118 4.13 29.10 -18.05
N GLU A 119 3.21 29.36 -18.96
CA GLU A 119 1.77 29.44 -18.65
C GLU A 119 1.16 28.03 -18.61
N THR A 120 1.52 27.18 -19.58
CA THR A 120 1.01 25.81 -19.70
C THR A 120 1.89 24.76 -19.00
N PHE A 121 3.06 25.17 -18.47
CA PHE A 121 4.07 24.28 -17.90
C PHE A 121 4.59 23.22 -18.90
N GLU A 122 4.59 23.55 -20.20
CA GLU A 122 5.28 22.74 -21.20
C GLU A 122 6.78 22.85 -21.01
N ALA A 123 7.46 21.71 -21.09
CA ALA A 123 8.87 21.60 -20.77
C ALA A 123 9.60 20.64 -21.70
N LYS A 124 10.86 20.96 -21.97
CA LYS A 124 11.82 20.07 -22.61
C LYS A 124 12.73 19.46 -21.54
N GLY A 125 12.69 18.14 -21.43
CA GLY A 125 13.56 17.38 -20.53
C GLY A 125 15.01 17.32 -21.04
N PHE A 126 15.97 17.38 -20.12
CA PHE A 126 17.38 17.10 -20.39
C PHE A 126 17.73 15.63 -20.09
N LEU A 127 18.98 15.24 -20.34
CA LEU A 127 19.46 13.88 -20.08
C LEU A 127 19.16 13.40 -18.66
N ASN A 128 19.33 14.26 -17.65
CA ASN A 128 19.07 13.90 -16.25
C ASN A 128 17.60 13.54 -15.97
N TYR A 129 16.66 14.16 -16.69
CA TYR A 129 15.25 13.80 -16.60
C TYR A 129 14.99 12.40 -17.17
N HIS A 130 15.61 12.07 -18.30
CA HIS A 130 15.52 10.72 -18.86
C HIS A 130 16.21 9.67 -17.98
N LEU A 131 17.34 10.00 -17.37
CA LEU A 131 18.02 9.14 -16.38
C LEU A 131 17.14 8.89 -15.15
N ALA A 132 16.48 9.93 -14.62
CA ALA A 132 15.54 9.80 -13.51
C ALA A 132 14.36 8.88 -13.87
N ASN A 133 13.78 9.04 -15.06
CA ASN A 133 12.70 8.17 -15.53
C ASN A 133 13.17 6.71 -15.70
N ALA A 134 14.35 6.50 -16.30
CA ALA A 134 14.94 5.17 -16.44
C ALA A 134 15.15 4.49 -15.08
N TYR A 135 15.70 5.22 -14.11
CA TYR A 135 15.86 4.74 -12.73
C TYR A 135 14.51 4.35 -12.12
N CYS A 136 13.49 5.21 -12.23
CA CYS A 136 12.15 4.92 -11.71
C CYS A 136 11.54 3.67 -12.33
N VAL A 137 11.64 3.52 -13.66
CA VAL A 137 11.10 2.37 -14.39
C VAL A 137 11.83 1.08 -14.00
N LEU A 138 13.16 1.07 -14.02
CA LEU A 138 13.95 -0.14 -13.77
C LEU A 138 13.76 -0.67 -12.34
N PHE A 139 13.79 0.21 -11.33
CA PHE A 139 13.56 -0.21 -9.94
C PHE A 139 12.12 -0.65 -9.67
N SER A 140 11.15 0.03 -10.29
CA SER A 140 9.73 -0.35 -10.17
C SER A 140 9.47 -1.69 -10.85
N LEU A 141 10.03 -1.92 -12.04
CA LEU A 141 9.92 -3.19 -12.76
C LEU A 141 10.54 -4.34 -11.98
N ARG A 142 11.74 -4.13 -11.39
CA ARG A 142 12.37 -5.12 -10.51
C ARG A 142 11.46 -5.49 -9.33
N SER A 143 10.84 -4.50 -8.71
CA SER A 143 9.88 -4.70 -7.61
C SER A 143 8.63 -5.46 -8.07
N MET A 144 8.09 -5.14 -9.25
CA MET A 144 6.96 -5.84 -9.83
C MET A 144 7.29 -7.30 -10.17
N ILE A 145 8.49 -7.60 -10.70
CA ILE A 145 8.93 -8.97 -10.96
C ILE A 145 8.96 -9.79 -9.66
N LEU A 146 9.49 -9.21 -8.57
CA LEU A 146 9.49 -9.86 -7.26
C LEU A 146 8.08 -10.12 -6.72
N LEU A 147 7.16 -9.16 -6.88
CA LEU A 147 5.76 -9.33 -6.52
C LEU A 147 5.08 -10.42 -7.35
N SER A 148 5.30 -10.46 -8.67
CA SER A 148 4.76 -11.48 -9.55
C SER A 148 5.24 -12.87 -9.14
N LYS A 149 6.54 -13.03 -8.90
CA LYS A 149 7.11 -14.30 -8.43
C LYS A 149 6.49 -14.73 -7.10
N SER A 150 6.43 -13.81 -6.13
CA SER A 150 5.83 -14.09 -4.82
C SER A 150 4.32 -14.35 -4.86
N SER A 151 3.61 -13.72 -5.78
CA SER A 151 2.17 -13.93 -6.00
C SER A 151 1.87 -15.29 -6.64
N TYR A 152 2.80 -15.83 -7.45
CA TYR A 152 2.60 -17.11 -8.13
C TYR A 152 3.11 -18.28 -7.29
N GLU A 153 4.36 -18.18 -6.82
CA GLU A 153 5.08 -19.27 -6.13
C GLU A 153 4.95 -19.21 -4.60
N GLY A 154 4.54 -18.06 -4.04
CA GLY A 154 4.39 -17.93 -2.60
C GLY A 154 3.21 -18.72 -2.05
N SER A 155 3.16 -18.81 -0.73
CA SER A 155 2.07 -19.46 0.02
C SER A 155 1.47 -18.52 1.05
N GLY A 156 0.27 -18.86 1.51
CA GLY A 156 -0.46 -18.16 2.55
C GLY A 156 -0.66 -16.67 2.30
N MET A 157 -0.54 -15.89 3.39
CA MET A 157 -0.72 -14.44 3.34
C MET A 157 0.37 -13.71 2.55
N VAL A 158 1.57 -14.27 2.39
CA VAL A 158 2.60 -13.69 1.50
C VAL A 158 2.07 -13.63 0.07
N LYS A 159 1.52 -14.75 -0.43
CA LYS A 159 0.95 -14.84 -1.79
C LYS A 159 -0.15 -13.81 -2.00
N VAL A 160 -1.10 -13.75 -1.08
CA VAL A 160 -2.27 -12.85 -1.14
C VAL A 160 -1.86 -11.39 -1.13
N ARG A 161 -0.95 -11.00 -0.23
CA ARG A 161 -0.46 -9.62 -0.13
C ARG A 161 0.29 -9.22 -1.40
N SER A 162 1.17 -10.09 -1.90
CA SER A 162 1.90 -9.84 -3.15
C SER A 162 0.96 -9.66 -4.34
N ALA A 163 -0.09 -10.47 -4.43
CA ALA A 163 -1.12 -10.34 -5.47
C ALA A 163 -1.90 -9.03 -5.38
N LEU A 164 -2.32 -8.62 -4.18
CA LEU A 164 -3.02 -7.35 -3.97
C LEU A 164 -2.14 -6.13 -4.31
N LEU A 165 -0.87 -6.16 -3.90
CA LEU A 165 0.09 -5.10 -4.25
C LEU A 165 0.28 -5.03 -5.77
N LEU A 166 0.48 -6.18 -6.43
CA LEU A 166 0.67 -6.27 -7.87
C LEU A 166 -0.57 -5.77 -8.63
N ALA A 167 -1.77 -6.20 -8.23
CA ALA A 167 -3.02 -5.74 -8.81
C ALA A 167 -3.17 -4.22 -8.65
N GLY A 168 -2.84 -3.66 -7.48
CA GLY A 168 -2.81 -2.22 -7.26
C GLY A 168 -1.85 -1.48 -8.18
N CYS A 169 -0.65 -2.04 -8.42
CA CYS A 169 0.31 -1.48 -9.38
C CYS A 169 -0.25 -1.47 -10.80
N LEU A 170 -0.74 -2.63 -11.26
CA LEU A 170 -1.24 -2.78 -12.62
C LEU A 170 -2.43 -1.86 -12.86
N LEU A 171 -3.42 -1.83 -11.96
CA LEU A 171 -4.58 -0.94 -12.07
C LEU A 171 -4.17 0.54 -12.04
N GLY A 172 -3.26 0.93 -11.15
CA GLY A 172 -2.75 2.31 -11.08
C GLY A 172 -2.05 2.73 -12.37
N ILE A 173 -1.22 1.85 -12.94
CA ILE A 173 -0.54 2.07 -14.22
C ILE A 173 -1.56 2.17 -15.37
N TRP A 174 -2.52 1.24 -15.44
CA TRP A 174 -3.56 1.23 -16.47
C TRP A 174 -4.39 2.52 -16.46
N ILE A 175 -4.81 2.98 -15.29
CA ILE A 175 -5.55 4.24 -15.12
C ILE A 175 -4.69 5.43 -15.57
N SER A 176 -3.41 5.45 -15.16
CA SER A 176 -2.49 6.53 -15.53
C SER A 176 -2.24 6.58 -17.03
N ILE A 177 -2.01 5.43 -17.68
CA ILE A 177 -1.85 5.34 -19.14
C ILE A 177 -3.13 5.79 -19.85
N GLY A 178 -4.28 5.37 -19.34
CA GLY A 178 -5.59 5.77 -19.86
C GLY A 178 -5.75 7.29 -19.94
N PHE A 179 -5.45 8.01 -18.85
CA PHE A 179 -5.63 9.46 -18.78
C PHE A 179 -4.49 10.29 -19.36
N VAL A 180 -3.26 9.78 -19.40
CA VAL A 180 -2.08 10.52 -19.89
C VAL A 180 -1.83 10.29 -21.39
N TYR A 181 -2.11 9.10 -21.91
CA TYR A 181 -1.75 8.75 -23.29
C TYR A 181 -2.98 8.43 -24.15
N ILE A 182 -3.88 7.57 -23.68
CA ILE A 182 -5.01 7.10 -24.49
C ILE A 182 -6.04 8.23 -24.70
N LEU A 183 -6.47 8.90 -23.63
CA LEU A 183 -7.50 9.94 -23.73
C LEU A 183 -7.05 11.16 -24.58
N PRO A 184 -5.82 11.67 -24.43
CA PRO A 184 -5.33 12.74 -25.29
C PRO A 184 -5.25 12.36 -26.77
N PHE A 185 -5.03 11.09 -27.11
CA PHE A 185 -5.08 10.61 -28.50
C PHE A 185 -6.47 10.81 -29.14
N PHE A 186 -7.54 10.78 -28.33
CA PHE A 186 -8.91 11.08 -28.76
C PHE A 186 -9.29 12.57 -28.60
N GLY A 187 -8.33 13.46 -28.36
CA GLY A 187 -8.57 14.90 -28.18
C GLY A 187 -9.13 15.29 -26.81
N LEU A 188 -9.22 14.35 -25.86
CA LEU A 188 -9.74 14.59 -24.51
C LEU A 188 -8.57 14.75 -23.52
N ASN A 189 -8.15 15.99 -23.25
CA ASN A 189 -7.06 16.25 -22.31
C ASN A 189 -7.57 16.28 -20.85
N LYS A 190 -7.57 15.11 -20.19
CA LYS A 190 -7.91 14.96 -18.77
C LYS A 190 -6.76 14.39 -17.94
N SER A 191 -5.53 14.76 -18.26
CA SER A 191 -4.33 14.22 -17.58
C SER A 191 -4.31 14.50 -16.07
N TYR A 192 -5.04 15.51 -15.59
CA TYR A 192 -5.20 15.76 -14.14
C TYR A 192 -5.85 14.59 -13.38
N LEU A 193 -6.65 13.75 -14.06
CA LEU A 193 -7.26 12.55 -13.49
C LEU A 193 -6.27 11.40 -13.31
N ALA A 194 -5.08 11.45 -13.90
CA ALA A 194 -4.05 10.43 -13.71
C ALA A 194 -3.63 10.27 -12.24
N SER A 195 -3.76 11.34 -11.45
CA SER A 195 -3.55 11.32 -9.99
C SER A 195 -4.44 10.30 -9.27
N THR A 196 -5.60 9.93 -9.82
CA THR A 196 -6.48 8.88 -9.27
C THR A 196 -5.82 7.49 -9.28
N GLY A 197 -4.90 7.23 -10.22
CA GLY A 197 -4.10 6.00 -10.23
C GLY A 197 -3.29 5.83 -8.95
N SER A 198 -2.75 6.92 -8.40
CA SER A 198 -2.02 6.90 -7.12
C SER A 198 -2.92 6.59 -5.91
N VAL A 199 -4.20 6.98 -5.97
CA VAL A 199 -5.20 6.65 -4.95
C VAL A 199 -5.53 5.16 -4.96
N ILE A 200 -5.80 4.59 -6.13
CA ILE A 200 -6.08 3.15 -6.28
C ILE A 200 -4.90 2.32 -5.80
N PHE A 201 -3.69 2.72 -6.19
CA PHE A 201 -2.45 2.14 -5.71
C PHE A 201 -2.35 2.17 -4.18
N ALA A 202 -2.49 3.36 -3.56
CA ALA A 202 -2.37 3.54 -2.13
C ALA A 202 -3.44 2.76 -1.34
N LEU A 203 -4.66 2.68 -1.86
CA LEU A 203 -5.74 1.89 -1.28
C LEU A 203 -5.41 0.41 -1.26
N SER A 204 -5.07 -0.18 -2.42
CA SER A 204 -4.77 -1.60 -2.52
C SER A 204 -3.62 -2.00 -1.59
N TRP A 205 -2.59 -1.15 -1.55
CA TRP A 205 -1.42 -1.38 -0.71
C TRP A 205 -1.72 -1.23 0.77
N SER A 206 -2.56 -0.25 1.14
CA SER A 206 -3.03 -0.11 2.51
C SER A 206 -3.72 -1.39 2.95
N VAL A 207 -4.66 -1.92 2.15
CA VAL A 207 -5.37 -3.18 2.48
C VAL A 207 -4.39 -4.33 2.70
N ALA A 208 -3.43 -4.51 1.79
CA ALA A 208 -2.48 -5.60 1.87
C ALA A 208 -1.49 -5.48 3.05
N ILE A 209 -1.03 -4.27 3.38
CA ILE A 209 -0.12 -4.04 4.52
C ILE A 209 -0.86 -4.22 5.85
N ILE A 210 -2.12 -3.79 5.91
CA ILE A 210 -2.95 -3.88 7.10
C ILE A 210 -3.25 -5.33 7.49
N HIS A 211 -3.45 -6.20 6.48
CA HIS A 211 -3.77 -7.62 6.66
C HIS A 211 -2.50 -8.46 6.58
N PHE A 212 -1.54 -8.20 7.48
CA PHE A 212 -0.34 -9.03 7.59
C PHE A 212 -0.69 -10.48 7.98
N ASP A 213 -1.70 -10.64 8.85
CA ASP A 213 -2.33 -11.92 9.18
C ASP A 213 -3.86 -11.71 9.21
N ALA A 214 -4.55 -12.15 8.16
CA ALA A 214 -5.99 -11.97 8.04
C ALA A 214 -6.79 -12.84 9.02
N PHE A 215 -6.26 -14.02 9.38
CA PHE A 215 -6.93 -14.93 10.32
C PHE A 215 -6.86 -14.41 11.75
N GLN A 216 -5.71 -13.87 12.19
CA GLN A 216 -5.63 -13.17 13.47
C GLN A 216 -6.60 -11.98 13.56
N VAL A 217 -6.76 -11.22 12.46
CA VAL A 217 -7.73 -10.11 12.44
C VAL A 217 -9.14 -10.64 12.57
N ARG A 218 -9.49 -11.73 11.88
CA ARG A 218 -10.80 -12.39 12.00
C ARG A 218 -11.06 -12.86 13.43
N GLU A 219 -10.12 -13.53 14.07
CA GLU A 219 -10.27 -14.00 15.46
C GLU A 219 -10.52 -12.84 16.42
N ARG A 220 -9.74 -11.77 16.32
CA ARG A 220 -9.93 -10.57 17.13
C ARG A 220 -11.31 -9.90 16.91
N VAL A 221 -11.88 -9.99 15.70
CA VAL A 221 -13.26 -9.50 15.43
C VAL A 221 -14.27 -10.38 16.17
N LEU A 222 -14.08 -11.70 16.13
CA LEU A 222 -14.95 -12.68 16.79
C LEU A 222 -14.89 -12.57 18.32
N GLU A 223 -13.70 -12.33 18.89
CA GLU A 223 -13.49 -12.00 20.30
C GLU A 223 -14.12 -10.65 20.70
N GLY A 224 -14.39 -9.79 19.73
CA GLY A 224 -15.02 -8.51 19.92
C GLY A 224 -14.12 -7.37 20.35
N SER A 225 -12.82 -7.51 20.10
CA SER A 225 -11.85 -6.45 20.34
C SER A 225 -12.09 -5.21 19.45
N GLY A 226 -11.67 -4.05 19.94
CA GLY A 226 -11.73 -2.78 19.22
C GLY A 226 -10.76 -2.74 18.03
N ILE A 227 -11.20 -3.23 16.88
CA ILE A 227 -10.41 -3.24 15.64
C ILE A 227 -10.71 -1.98 14.81
N PRO A 228 -9.70 -1.32 14.23
CA PRO A 228 -9.88 -0.21 13.30
C PRO A 228 -10.88 -0.51 12.18
N ILE A 229 -11.69 0.50 11.81
CA ILE A 229 -12.78 0.36 10.83
C ILE A 229 -12.27 -0.18 9.48
N LEU A 230 -11.14 0.34 8.99
CA LEU A 230 -10.58 -0.09 7.70
C LEU A 230 -10.23 -1.59 7.71
N LYS A 231 -9.60 -2.10 8.79
CA LYS A 231 -9.34 -3.53 8.98
C LYS A 231 -10.64 -4.35 8.90
N ARG A 232 -11.69 -3.89 9.56
CA ARG A 232 -12.97 -4.60 9.63
C ARG A 232 -13.67 -4.67 8.28
N ILE A 233 -13.74 -3.57 7.55
CA ILE A 233 -14.45 -3.50 6.26
C ILE A 233 -13.74 -4.34 5.20
N THR A 234 -12.41 -4.27 5.13
CA THR A 234 -11.66 -4.94 4.07
C THR A 234 -11.39 -6.42 4.36
N LEU A 235 -11.62 -6.89 5.60
CA LEU A 235 -11.37 -8.28 6.00
C LEU A 235 -12.10 -9.29 5.10
N GLY A 236 -13.39 -9.05 4.83
CA GLY A 236 -14.18 -9.95 3.99
C GLY A 236 -13.62 -10.10 2.58
N LEU A 237 -13.20 -8.99 1.97
CA LEU A 237 -12.56 -8.98 0.66
C LEU A 237 -11.23 -9.74 0.69
N VAL A 238 -10.36 -9.46 1.67
CA VAL A 238 -9.07 -10.17 1.79
C VAL A 238 -9.25 -11.66 1.97
N MET A 239 -10.23 -12.10 2.76
CA MET A 239 -10.53 -13.52 2.97
C MET A 239 -11.04 -14.20 1.69
N GLN A 240 -11.85 -13.51 0.89
CA GLN A 240 -12.29 -14.02 -0.42
C GLN A 240 -11.10 -14.17 -1.38
N VAL A 241 -10.23 -13.17 -1.44
CA VAL A 241 -9.00 -13.22 -2.25
C VAL A 241 -8.09 -14.35 -1.78
N TYR A 242 -7.96 -14.55 -0.47
CA TYR A 242 -7.17 -15.66 0.09
C TYR A 242 -7.73 -17.02 -0.35
N ARG A 243 -9.04 -17.23 -0.19
CA ARG A 243 -9.69 -18.48 -0.63
C ARG A 243 -9.46 -18.79 -2.11
N ILE A 244 -9.39 -17.78 -2.97
CA ILE A 244 -9.18 -17.94 -4.41
C ILE A 244 -7.71 -18.21 -4.73
N LEU A 245 -6.79 -17.44 -4.15
CA LEU A 245 -5.37 -17.49 -4.52
C LEU A 245 -4.58 -18.62 -3.85
N ASP A 246 -4.96 -19.00 -2.64
CA ASP A 246 -4.36 -20.10 -1.90
C ASP A 246 -5.41 -20.86 -1.07
N PRO A 247 -6.22 -21.72 -1.72
CA PRO A 247 -7.29 -22.46 -1.05
C PRO A 247 -6.75 -23.43 0.01
N ILE A 248 -5.56 -24.00 -0.20
CA ILE A 248 -4.95 -24.96 0.73
C ILE A 248 -4.55 -24.22 2.02
N GLY A 249 -3.78 -23.13 1.90
CA GLY A 249 -3.40 -22.32 3.05
C GLY A 249 -4.60 -21.71 3.77
N TYR A 250 -5.64 -21.33 3.04
CA TYR A 250 -6.90 -20.86 3.62
C TYR A 250 -7.58 -21.95 4.48
N ASN A 251 -7.71 -23.17 3.95
CA ASN A 251 -8.37 -24.26 4.66
C ASN A 251 -7.58 -24.71 5.90
N LEU A 252 -6.25 -24.75 5.83
CA LEU A 252 -5.40 -25.06 6.98
C LEU A 252 -5.57 -24.04 8.11
N ASN A 253 -5.52 -22.74 7.78
CA ASN A 253 -5.72 -21.69 8.78
C ASN A 253 -7.16 -21.67 9.32
N LEU A 254 -8.15 -22.05 8.51
CA LEU A 254 -9.52 -22.22 8.95
C LEU A 254 -9.66 -23.38 9.95
N GLN A 255 -9.03 -24.51 9.67
CA GLN A 255 -8.99 -25.67 10.58
C GLN A 255 -8.34 -25.31 11.91
N MET A 256 -7.15 -24.69 11.89
CA MET A 256 -6.48 -24.24 13.12
C MET A 256 -7.34 -23.28 13.95
N SER A 257 -8.05 -22.36 13.29
CA SER A 257 -8.96 -21.44 13.99
C SER A 257 -10.17 -22.16 14.60
N HIS A 258 -10.70 -23.19 13.93
CA HIS A 258 -11.75 -24.05 14.48
C HIS A 258 -11.26 -24.92 15.64
N GLU A 259 -10.07 -25.51 15.53
CA GLU A 259 -9.44 -26.30 16.60
C GLU A 259 -9.21 -25.46 17.85
N LYS A 260 -8.67 -24.24 17.69
CA LYS A 260 -8.51 -23.29 18.78
C LYS A 260 -9.84 -22.94 19.44
N PHE A 261 -10.87 -22.67 18.64
CA PHE A 261 -12.21 -22.41 19.16
C PHE A 261 -12.79 -23.60 19.94
N ILE A 262 -12.64 -24.82 19.42
CA ILE A 262 -13.11 -26.05 20.08
C ILE A 262 -12.34 -26.28 21.38
N SER A 263 -11.02 -26.09 21.38
CA SER A 263 -10.20 -26.18 22.59
C SER A 263 -10.66 -25.19 23.66
N ASP A 264 -10.81 -23.91 23.30
CA ASP A 264 -11.29 -22.86 24.23
C ASP A 264 -12.70 -23.18 24.78
N LEU A 265 -13.58 -23.75 23.93
CA LEU A 265 -14.91 -24.18 24.32
C LEU A 265 -14.86 -25.35 25.31
N LEU A 266 -14.02 -26.36 25.05
CA LEU A 266 -13.84 -27.53 25.91
C LEU A 266 -13.21 -27.15 27.24
N ASP A 267 -12.16 -26.33 27.25
CA ASP A 267 -11.51 -25.84 28.46
C ASP A 267 -12.49 -25.07 29.34
N HIS A 268 -13.28 -24.17 28.72
CA HIS A 268 -14.27 -23.42 29.47
C HIS A 268 -15.44 -24.31 29.95
N SER A 269 -15.84 -25.29 29.16
CA SER A 269 -16.85 -26.29 29.57
C SER A 269 -16.36 -27.12 30.77
N ASN A 270 -15.11 -27.58 30.74
CA ASN A 270 -14.47 -28.34 31.82
C ASN A 270 -14.35 -27.50 33.10
N TYR A 271 -13.96 -26.23 32.96
CA TYR A 271 -13.98 -25.28 34.07
C TYR A 271 -15.38 -25.16 34.69
N LEU A 272 -16.42 -24.96 33.88
CA LEU A 272 -17.80 -24.86 34.39
C LEU A 272 -18.31 -26.17 35.02
N LEU A 273 -17.85 -27.33 34.55
CA LEU A 273 -18.13 -28.65 35.14
C LEU A 273 -17.49 -28.80 36.53
N SER A 274 -16.33 -28.19 36.77
CA SER A 274 -15.64 -28.24 38.06
C SER A 274 -16.31 -27.43 39.17
N ILE A 275 -17.25 -26.53 38.82
CA ILE A 275 -17.99 -25.69 39.78
C ILE A 275 -19.16 -26.51 40.38
N PRO A 276 -19.14 -26.80 41.70
CA PRO A 276 -20.20 -27.56 42.36
C PRO A 276 -21.55 -26.85 42.26
N GLY A 277 -22.62 -27.58 41.95
CA GLY A 277 -23.99 -27.06 41.92
C GLY A 277 -24.42 -26.36 40.62
N SER A 278 -23.56 -26.28 39.60
CA SER A 278 -23.90 -25.62 38.33
C SER A 278 -24.93 -26.42 37.51
N ARG A 279 -26.13 -25.86 37.32
CA ARG A 279 -27.17 -26.49 36.48
C ARG A 279 -26.75 -26.49 35.01
N LYS A 280 -27.11 -27.55 34.28
CA LYS A 280 -26.81 -27.69 32.84
C LYS A 280 -27.32 -26.49 32.01
N SER A 281 -28.52 -26.00 32.32
CA SER A 281 -29.14 -24.85 31.64
C SER A 281 -28.34 -23.55 31.80
N GLU A 282 -27.76 -23.34 32.99
CA GLU A 282 -26.99 -22.15 33.32
C GLU A 282 -25.63 -22.15 32.61
N ARG A 283 -24.95 -23.32 32.58
CA ARG A 283 -23.72 -23.52 31.83
C ARG A 283 -23.89 -23.29 30.33
N THR A 284 -24.96 -23.84 29.75
CA THR A 284 -25.28 -23.60 28.32
C THR A 284 -25.54 -22.13 28.04
N LYS A 285 -26.18 -21.39 28.96
CA LYS A 285 -26.43 -19.95 28.80
C LYS A 285 -25.13 -19.14 28.83
N ILE A 286 -24.19 -19.49 29.71
CA ILE A 286 -22.86 -18.86 29.83
C ILE A 286 -22.01 -19.16 28.58
N LEU A 287 -21.97 -20.41 28.13
CA LEU A 287 -21.24 -20.78 26.90
C LEU A 287 -21.82 -20.06 25.68
N ARG A 288 -23.16 -20.03 25.56
CA ARG A 288 -23.84 -19.34 24.45
C ARG A 288 -23.61 -17.83 24.48
N SER A 289 -23.56 -17.20 25.65
CA SER A 289 -23.31 -15.75 25.73
C SER A 289 -21.87 -15.41 25.37
N ARG A 290 -20.89 -16.19 25.84
CA ARG A 290 -19.46 -15.99 25.57
C ARG A 290 -19.11 -16.22 24.10
N PHE A 291 -19.60 -17.31 23.50
CA PHE A 291 -19.26 -17.70 22.13
C PHE A 291 -20.30 -17.28 21.07
N LYS A 292 -21.24 -16.40 21.44
CA LYS A 292 -22.34 -15.94 20.56
C LYS A 292 -21.88 -15.48 19.17
N ARG A 293 -20.69 -14.87 19.08
CA ARG A 293 -20.11 -14.31 17.85
C ARG A 293 -19.46 -15.35 16.94
N TYR A 294 -19.07 -16.50 17.49
CA TYR A 294 -18.52 -17.63 16.71
C TYR A 294 -19.62 -18.51 16.11
N ILE A 295 -20.79 -18.55 16.75
CA ILE A 295 -21.94 -19.40 16.37
C ILE A 295 -22.83 -18.73 15.30
N ARG A 296 -22.66 -17.43 15.06
CA ARG A 296 -23.50 -16.62 14.16
C ARG A 296 -22.77 -16.32 12.86
#